data_AF-A0AAD8J1X7-F1
#
_entry.id   AF-A0AAD8J1X7-F1
#
_cell.length_a   1.000
_cell.length_b   1.000
_cell.length_c   1.000
_cell.angle_alpha   90.00
_cell.angle_beta   90.00
_cell.angle_gamma   90.00
#
_symmetry.space_group_name_H-M   'P 1'
#
loop_
_entity.id
_entity.type
_entity.pdbx_description
1 polymer ?
#
loop_
_entity_poly.entity_id
_entity_poly.type
_entity_poly.pdbx_seq_one_letter_code
_entity_poly.pdbx_strand_id
1 'polypeptide(L)'
;MDSVQGLKLLDPIMKHGFKLVAVTPDLSFLFKNTPDESWFDDLKSGNKDPGEIPLAQNLSNLIRLAVSYKYGGVYLDTDFIVLKDFSGLRNSIGAQSSNAFGNWTRLNNAVLVFDKNHPLLYKFIEEFTLTFNGNRWGHNGSYLVSRVASKFATKWDINYRRNPCPDNIRVDDVLLKAHKDNYVKPCRQINFSHNYKVEWMIKDK
;
A
#
# COMPACT_ATOMS: atom_id res chain seq x y z
N MET A 1 -4.15 -19.67 13.78
CA MET A 1 -3.68 -18.35 13.29
C MET A 1 -3.87 -17.26 14.34
N ASP A 2 -3.70 -17.58 15.63
CA ASP A 2 -3.79 -16.59 16.72
C ASP A 2 -2.46 -16.49 17.45
N SER A 3 -1.96 -15.27 17.63
CA SER A 3 -0.77 -15.01 18.42
C SER A 3 -1.17 -14.81 19.89
N VAL A 4 -0.96 -15.82 20.74
CA VAL A 4 -1.24 -15.72 22.19
C VAL A 4 -0.55 -14.49 22.81
N GLN A 5 0.67 -14.20 22.38
CA GLN A 5 1.42 -13.02 22.81
C GLN A 5 0.81 -11.72 22.26
N GLY A 6 0.40 -11.70 20.99
CA GLY A 6 -0.25 -10.55 20.37
C GLY A 6 -1.59 -10.22 21.01
N LEU A 7 -2.40 -11.22 21.35
CA LEU A 7 -3.66 -11.02 22.07
C LEU A 7 -3.44 -10.43 23.47
N LYS A 8 -2.42 -10.90 24.20
CA LYS A 8 -2.02 -10.30 25.49
C LYS A 8 -1.59 -8.84 25.33
N LEU A 9 -0.84 -8.53 24.26
CA LEU A 9 -0.38 -7.17 23.98
C LEU A 9 -1.55 -6.23 23.63
N LEU A 10 -2.54 -6.73 22.89
CA LEU A 10 -3.69 -5.94 22.44
C LEU A 10 -4.87 -5.94 23.43
N ASP A 11 -4.77 -6.70 24.53
CA ASP A 11 -5.81 -6.80 25.57
C ASP A 11 -6.30 -5.44 26.10
N PRO A 12 -5.42 -4.45 26.38
CA PRO A 12 -5.87 -3.12 26.78
C PRO A 12 -6.76 -2.47 25.72
N ILE A 13 -6.48 -2.64 24.43
CA ILE A 13 -7.26 -2.02 23.35
C ILE A 13 -8.59 -2.76 23.19
N MET A 14 -8.60 -4.09 23.26
CA MET A 14 -9.83 -4.89 23.21
C MET A 14 -10.80 -4.55 24.36
N LYS A 15 -10.27 -4.33 25.56
CA LYS A 15 -11.07 -3.92 26.74
C LYS A 15 -11.77 -2.56 26.57
N HIS A 16 -11.31 -1.72 25.65
CA HIS A 16 -11.97 -0.46 25.30
C HIS A 16 -13.02 -0.62 24.18
N GLY A 17 -13.42 -1.85 23.83
CA GLY A 17 -14.50 -2.14 22.90
C GLY A 17 -14.06 -2.26 21.43
N PHE A 18 -12.77 -2.17 21.13
CA PHE A 18 -12.26 -2.37 19.78
C PHE A 18 -12.26 -3.85 19.39
N LYS A 19 -12.75 -4.16 18.19
CA LYS A 19 -12.74 -5.51 17.63
C LYS A 19 -11.39 -5.76 16.97
N LEU A 20 -10.53 -6.53 17.63
CA LEU A 20 -9.17 -6.82 17.17
C LEU A 20 -8.94 -8.33 17.16
N VAL A 21 -8.09 -8.78 16.24
CA VAL A 21 -7.55 -10.14 16.20
C VAL A 21 -6.04 -10.02 15.95
N ALA A 22 -5.25 -10.76 16.72
CA ALA A 22 -3.81 -10.82 16.53
C ALA A 22 -3.43 -12.08 15.74
N VAL A 23 -3.01 -11.91 14.50
CA VAL A 23 -2.69 -13.02 13.59
C VAL A 23 -1.18 -13.08 13.33
N THR A 24 -0.59 -14.26 13.48
CA THR A 24 0.72 -14.56 12.91
C THR A 24 0.50 -15.08 11.48
N PRO A 25 0.96 -14.35 10.44
CA PRO A 25 0.73 -14.79 9.07
C PRO A 25 1.56 -16.03 8.75
N ASP A 26 0.93 -17.02 8.12
CA ASP A 26 1.65 -18.07 7.41
C ASP A 26 2.15 -17.47 6.09
N LEU A 27 3.45 -17.18 6.03
CA LEU A 27 4.07 -16.51 4.89
C LEU A 27 4.09 -17.39 3.64
N SER A 28 4.27 -18.70 3.79
CA SER A 28 4.22 -19.64 2.67
C SER A 28 2.80 -19.69 2.09
N PHE A 29 1.78 -19.71 2.92
CA PHE A 29 0.40 -19.60 2.45
C PHE A 29 0.11 -18.23 1.81
N LEU A 30 0.60 -17.15 2.42
CA LEU A 30 0.39 -15.78 1.95
C LEU A 30 1.00 -15.56 0.56
N PHE A 31 2.22 -16.05 0.31
CA PHE A 31 2.94 -15.84 -0.95
C PHE A 31 2.64 -16.90 -2.02
N LYS A 32 1.87 -17.94 -1.70
CA LYS A 32 1.51 -18.97 -2.67
C LYS A 32 0.77 -18.39 -3.88
N ASN A 33 1.16 -18.79 -5.08
CA ASN A 33 0.61 -18.34 -6.36
C ASN A 33 0.77 -16.83 -6.60
N THR A 34 1.79 -16.19 -6.01
CA THR A 34 2.16 -14.80 -6.27
C THR A 34 3.64 -14.72 -6.65
N PRO A 35 4.10 -13.63 -7.31
CA PRO A 35 5.48 -13.52 -7.80
C PRO A 35 6.57 -13.63 -6.72
N ASP A 36 6.19 -13.50 -5.46
CA ASP A 36 7.03 -13.54 -4.27
C ASP A 36 7.20 -14.94 -3.67
N GLU A 37 6.48 -15.97 -4.18
CA GLU A 37 6.66 -17.36 -3.76
C GLU A 37 8.11 -17.81 -3.92
N SER A 38 8.64 -17.71 -5.15
CA SER A 38 10.01 -18.14 -5.46
C SER A 38 11.05 -17.26 -4.76
N TRP A 39 10.82 -15.96 -4.67
CA TRP A 39 11.70 -15.04 -3.94
C TRP A 39 11.81 -15.43 -2.46
N PHE A 40 10.70 -15.81 -1.82
CA PHE A 40 10.70 -16.22 -0.43
C PHE A 40 11.36 -17.58 -0.22
N ASP A 41 11.19 -18.51 -1.17
CA ASP A 41 11.88 -19.80 -1.14
C ASP A 41 13.40 -19.64 -1.31
N ASP A 42 13.85 -18.76 -2.22
CA ASP A 42 15.27 -18.41 -2.38
C ASP A 42 15.85 -17.76 -1.11
N LEU A 43 15.07 -16.91 -0.44
CA LEU A 43 15.46 -16.29 0.83
C LEU A 43 15.62 -17.34 1.95
N LYS A 44 14.65 -18.25 2.10
CA LYS A 44 14.70 -19.32 3.12
C LYS A 44 15.84 -20.31 2.89
N SER A 45 16.17 -20.58 1.63
CA SER A 45 17.23 -21.51 1.24
C SER A 45 18.63 -20.88 1.28
N GLY A 46 18.74 -19.57 1.51
CA GLY A 46 20.02 -18.85 1.51
C GLY A 46 20.54 -18.51 0.11
N ASN A 47 19.76 -18.76 -0.94
CA ASN A 47 20.10 -18.42 -2.33
C ASN A 47 19.87 -16.93 -2.64
N LYS A 48 19.13 -16.21 -1.78
CA LYS A 48 18.92 -14.76 -1.87
C LYS A 48 19.55 -14.05 -0.69
N ASP A 49 20.44 -13.10 -0.98
CA ASP A 49 21.02 -12.21 0.03
C ASP A 49 19.93 -11.24 0.56
N PRO A 50 19.65 -11.24 1.89
CA PRO A 50 18.71 -10.29 2.50
C PRO A 50 19.21 -8.84 2.52
N GLY A 51 20.52 -8.63 2.37
CA GLY A 51 21.20 -7.34 2.46
C GLY A 51 21.31 -6.76 3.88
N GLU A 52 21.78 -5.52 3.97
CA GLU A 52 22.10 -4.80 5.21
C GLU A 52 20.89 -4.20 5.91
N ILE A 53 19.85 -3.80 5.15
CA ILE A 53 18.62 -3.26 5.74
C ILE A 53 17.86 -4.39 6.43
N PRO A 54 17.35 -4.19 7.67
CA PRO A 54 16.71 -5.24 8.44
C PRO A 54 15.68 -6.04 7.65
N LEU A 55 15.83 -7.38 7.64
CA LEU A 55 14.94 -8.26 6.91
C LEU A 55 13.47 -8.04 7.29
N ALA A 56 13.18 -7.83 8.58
CA ALA A 56 11.83 -7.56 9.07
C ALA A 56 11.18 -6.33 8.40
N GLN A 57 11.96 -5.29 8.09
CA GLN A 57 11.47 -4.10 7.39
C GLN A 57 11.14 -4.41 5.93
N ASN A 58 12.02 -5.11 5.23
CA ASN A 58 11.79 -5.53 3.85
C ASN A 58 10.61 -6.51 3.75
N LEU A 59 10.50 -7.44 4.69
CA LEU A 59 9.41 -8.39 4.77
C LEU A 59 8.08 -7.70 5.09
N SER A 60 8.08 -6.67 5.95
CA SER A 60 6.90 -5.83 6.19
C SER A 60 6.43 -5.09 4.91
N ASN A 61 7.36 -4.60 4.09
CA ASN A 61 7.02 -4.00 2.80
C ASN A 61 6.37 -4.99 1.83
N LEU A 62 6.77 -6.25 1.85
CA LEU A 62 6.19 -7.29 1.01
C LEU A 62 4.84 -7.78 1.55
N ILE A 63 4.75 -8.11 2.84
CA ILE A 63 3.54 -8.63 3.49
C ILE A 63 2.36 -7.68 3.27
N ARG A 64 2.56 -6.37 3.43
CA ARG A 64 1.46 -5.41 3.24
C ARG A 64 0.89 -5.41 1.82
N LEU A 65 1.74 -5.62 0.82
CA LEU A 65 1.32 -5.73 -0.58
C LEU A 65 0.60 -7.06 -0.81
N ALA A 66 1.15 -8.17 -0.33
CA ALA A 66 0.58 -9.51 -0.49
C ALA A 66 -0.77 -9.67 0.23
N VAL A 67 -0.90 -9.17 1.47
CA VAL A 67 -2.17 -9.17 2.22
C VAL A 67 -3.22 -8.34 1.48
N SER A 68 -2.86 -7.12 1.06
CA SER A 68 -3.77 -6.26 0.29
C SER A 68 -4.19 -6.94 -1.01
N TYR A 69 -3.28 -7.66 -1.68
CA TYR A 69 -3.59 -8.36 -2.92
C TYR A 69 -4.54 -9.54 -2.68
N LYS A 70 -4.26 -10.40 -1.69
CA LYS A 70 -5.06 -11.62 -1.45
C LYS A 70 -6.43 -11.36 -0.83
N TYR A 71 -6.57 -10.29 -0.04
CA TYR A 71 -7.77 -10.04 0.75
C TYR A 71 -8.48 -8.72 0.41
N GLY A 72 -7.80 -7.79 -0.26
CA GLY A 72 -8.30 -6.43 -0.42
C GLY A 72 -8.44 -5.70 0.92
N GLY A 73 -9.23 -4.64 0.93
CA GLY A 73 -9.52 -3.85 2.12
C GLY A 73 -8.51 -2.74 2.35
N VAL A 74 -8.28 -2.42 3.64
CA VAL A 74 -7.41 -1.32 4.07
C VAL A 74 -6.23 -1.88 4.85
N TYR A 75 -5.02 -1.59 4.38
CA TYR A 75 -3.79 -1.73 5.14
C TYR A 75 -3.35 -0.36 5.68
N LEU A 76 -2.85 -0.36 6.92
CA LEU A 76 -2.39 0.82 7.64
C LEU A 76 -1.19 0.45 8.53
N ASP A 77 -0.13 1.24 8.51
CA ASP A 77 0.95 1.09 9.50
C ASP A 77 0.42 1.42 10.92
N THR A 78 1.00 0.80 11.94
CA THR A 78 0.46 0.83 13.31
C THR A 78 0.61 2.17 14.03
N ASP A 79 1.39 3.09 13.47
CA ASP A 79 1.66 4.44 13.98
C ASP A 79 0.73 5.51 13.38
N PHE A 80 -0.32 5.11 12.68
CA PHE A 80 -1.33 6.02 12.15
C PHE A 80 -2.44 6.32 13.15
N ILE A 81 -2.88 7.59 13.14
CA ILE A 81 -4.10 8.02 13.80
C ILE A 81 -5.15 8.26 12.73
N VAL A 82 -6.24 7.51 12.79
CA VAL A 82 -7.35 7.62 11.84
C VAL A 82 -8.28 8.75 12.27
N LEU A 83 -8.35 9.82 11.49
CA LEU A 83 -9.21 10.98 11.77
C LEU A 83 -10.60 10.89 11.12
N LYS A 84 -10.69 10.14 10.01
CA LYS A 84 -11.91 9.91 9.24
C LYS A 84 -11.92 8.47 8.76
N ASP A 85 -13.11 7.90 8.58
CA ASP A 85 -13.25 6.58 8.03
C ASP A 85 -12.83 6.51 6.54
N PHE A 86 -12.61 5.29 6.06
CA PHE A 86 -12.12 5.03 4.72
C PHE A 86 -13.24 4.84 3.67
N SER A 87 -14.51 5.07 4.00
CA SER A 87 -15.64 4.72 3.11
C SER A 87 -15.63 5.46 1.76
N GLY A 88 -15.00 6.63 1.70
CA GLY A 88 -14.85 7.41 0.46
C GLY A 88 -13.66 7.00 -0.41
N LEU A 89 -12.92 5.95 -0.06
CA LEU A 89 -11.65 5.59 -0.68
C LEU A 89 -11.72 4.20 -1.31
N ARG A 90 -11.15 4.06 -2.51
CA ARG A 90 -11.08 2.78 -3.22
C ARG A 90 -9.93 2.77 -4.23
N ASN A 91 -9.17 1.69 -4.23
CA ASN A 91 -7.99 1.51 -5.07
C ASN A 91 -6.95 2.63 -4.93
N SER A 92 -6.78 3.13 -3.70
CA SER A 92 -5.96 4.27 -3.30
C SER A 92 -4.71 3.88 -2.50
N ILE A 93 -3.64 4.67 -2.65
CA ILE A 93 -2.36 4.57 -1.94
C ILE A 93 -1.95 5.95 -1.40
N GLY A 94 -1.21 5.96 -0.29
CA GLY A 94 -0.71 7.17 0.35
C GLY A 94 0.31 7.94 -0.51
N ALA A 95 0.12 9.25 -0.66
CA ALA A 95 1.17 10.14 -1.14
C ALA A 95 2.11 10.51 0.02
N GLN A 96 3.42 10.32 -0.16
CA GLN A 96 4.44 10.75 0.81
C GLN A 96 4.83 12.22 0.61
N SER A 97 4.91 12.68 -0.63
CA SER A 97 5.25 14.06 -0.96
C SER A 97 4.57 14.51 -2.25
N SER A 98 4.37 15.82 -2.39
CA SER A 98 3.79 16.45 -3.57
C SER A 98 4.54 17.73 -3.94
N ASN A 99 4.41 18.16 -5.20
CA ASN A 99 4.89 19.45 -5.65
C ASN A 99 3.91 20.59 -5.31
N ALA A 100 4.26 21.84 -5.65
CA ALA A 100 3.44 23.02 -5.39
C ALA A 100 2.05 22.98 -6.09
N PHE A 101 1.92 22.20 -7.16
CA PHE A 101 0.67 22.00 -7.90
C PHE A 101 -0.18 20.85 -7.33
N GLY A 102 0.30 20.21 -6.26
CA GLY A 102 -0.36 19.08 -5.63
C GLY A 102 -0.26 17.78 -6.42
N ASN A 103 0.64 17.66 -7.40
CA ASN A 103 0.95 16.36 -7.99
C ASN A 103 1.90 15.62 -7.07
N TRP A 104 1.63 14.34 -6.82
CA TRP A 104 2.52 13.52 -6.01
C TRP A 104 3.91 13.42 -6.67
N THR A 105 4.95 13.42 -5.85
CA THR A 105 6.34 13.21 -6.27
C THR A 105 6.91 11.91 -5.71
N ARG A 106 6.33 11.42 -4.59
CA ARG A 106 6.64 10.13 -4.01
C ARG A 106 5.40 9.56 -3.33
N LEU A 107 5.16 8.28 -3.53
CA LEU A 107 4.15 7.49 -2.83
C LEU A 107 4.79 6.77 -1.64
N ASN A 108 3.97 6.44 -0.65
CA ASN A 108 4.31 5.51 0.42
C ASN A 108 3.35 4.32 0.37
N ASN A 109 3.79 3.19 0.90
CA ASN A 109 2.98 1.99 1.09
C ASN A 109 2.54 1.84 2.55
N ALA A 110 2.43 2.95 3.31
CA ALA A 110 2.01 2.94 4.70
C ALA A 110 0.46 2.97 4.85
N VAL A 111 -0.23 3.37 3.79
CA VAL A 111 -1.69 3.23 3.63
C VAL A 111 -2.00 2.66 2.25
N LEU A 112 -2.77 1.57 2.19
CA LEU A 112 -3.23 0.95 0.96
C LEU A 112 -4.71 0.62 1.10
N VAL A 113 -5.54 1.07 0.16
CA VAL A 113 -6.98 0.79 0.11
C VAL A 113 -7.26 0.18 -1.24
N PHE A 114 -7.43 -1.13 -1.33
CA PHE A 114 -7.55 -1.79 -2.64
C PHE A 114 -8.59 -2.89 -2.64
N ASP A 115 -9.20 -3.08 -3.80
CA ASP A 115 -9.96 -4.28 -4.08
C ASP A 115 -9.01 -5.50 -4.10
N LYS A 116 -9.56 -6.66 -3.74
CA LYS A 116 -8.84 -7.92 -3.84
C LYS A 116 -8.38 -8.18 -5.29
N ASN A 117 -7.19 -8.77 -5.45
CA ASN A 117 -6.55 -9.13 -6.71
C ASN A 117 -6.25 -7.94 -7.65
N HIS A 118 -6.18 -6.72 -7.12
CA HIS A 118 -5.98 -5.54 -7.95
C HIS A 118 -4.66 -5.61 -8.77
N PRO A 119 -4.68 -5.36 -10.09
CA PRO A 119 -3.50 -5.53 -10.95
C PRO A 119 -2.29 -4.68 -10.55
N LEU A 120 -2.52 -3.47 -10.02
CA LEU A 120 -1.43 -2.61 -9.55
C LEU A 120 -0.68 -3.23 -8.35
N LEU A 121 -1.39 -3.90 -7.43
CA LEU A 121 -0.75 -4.59 -6.30
C LEU A 121 0.10 -5.76 -6.79
N TYR A 122 -0.41 -6.53 -7.76
CA TYR A 122 0.38 -7.59 -8.40
C TYR A 122 1.67 -7.03 -9.00
N LYS A 123 1.60 -5.87 -9.68
CA LYS A 123 2.78 -5.20 -10.23
C LYS A 123 3.75 -4.66 -9.18
N PHE A 124 3.26 -4.25 -8.01
CA PHE A 124 4.16 -3.92 -6.90
C PHE A 124 4.87 -5.16 -6.36
N ILE A 125 4.17 -6.29 -6.20
CA ILE A 125 4.77 -7.56 -5.74
C ILE A 125 5.81 -8.04 -6.77
N GLU A 126 5.48 -8.00 -8.07
CA GLU A 126 6.38 -8.36 -9.15
C GLU A 126 7.64 -7.47 -9.18
N GLU A 127 7.52 -6.14 -9.05
CA GLU A 127 8.68 -5.26 -8.99
C GLU A 127 9.53 -5.52 -7.73
N PHE A 128 8.91 -5.84 -6.59
CA PHE A 128 9.62 -6.16 -5.35
C PHE A 128 10.57 -7.33 -5.57
N THR A 129 10.07 -8.40 -6.19
CA THR A 129 10.81 -9.65 -6.31
C THR A 129 11.90 -9.55 -7.37
N LEU A 130 11.60 -8.92 -8.52
CA LEU A 130 12.53 -8.72 -9.62
C LEU A 130 13.66 -7.77 -9.28
N THR A 131 13.37 -6.71 -8.53
CA THR A 131 14.33 -5.62 -8.29
C THR A 131 14.80 -5.55 -6.84
N PHE A 132 14.52 -6.56 -6.03
CA PHE A 132 14.86 -6.58 -4.61
C PHE A 132 16.31 -6.16 -4.37
N ASN A 133 16.49 -5.14 -3.54
CA ASN A 133 17.81 -4.72 -3.09
C ASN A 133 17.77 -4.45 -1.59
N GLY A 134 18.26 -5.42 -0.82
CA GLY A 134 18.33 -5.35 0.63
C GLY A 134 19.34 -4.31 1.16
N ASN A 135 20.19 -3.73 0.31
CA ASN A 135 21.22 -2.77 0.70
C ASN A 135 20.80 -1.31 0.47
N ARG A 136 19.57 -1.05 0.03
CA ARG A 136 19.09 0.31 -0.29
C ARG A 136 17.82 0.67 0.46
N TRP A 137 17.93 1.62 1.38
CA TRP A 137 16.79 2.13 2.13
C TRP A 137 15.66 2.65 1.23
N GLY A 138 14.44 2.21 1.52
CA GLY A 138 13.23 2.60 0.78
C GLY A 138 13.11 2.01 -0.64
N HIS A 139 14.15 1.37 -1.18
CA HIS A 139 14.15 0.86 -2.55
C HIS A 139 13.01 -0.13 -2.81
N ASN A 140 12.75 -1.01 -1.83
CA ASN A 140 11.70 -2.03 -1.86
C ASN A 140 10.35 -1.54 -1.29
N GLY A 141 10.23 -0.25 -0.95
CA GLY A 141 9.04 0.34 -0.33
C GLY A 141 8.53 1.54 -1.14
N SER A 142 8.66 2.75 -0.59
CA SER A 142 8.16 4.00 -1.20
C SER A 142 8.67 4.24 -2.62
N TYR A 143 9.96 3.99 -2.89
CA TYR A 143 10.52 4.16 -4.24
C TYR A 143 9.95 3.13 -5.21
N LEU A 144 9.76 1.88 -4.79
CA LEU A 144 9.16 0.84 -5.62
C LEU A 144 7.74 1.20 -6.04
N VAL A 145 6.87 1.54 -5.08
CA VAL A 145 5.47 1.85 -5.41
C VAL A 145 5.37 3.10 -6.28
N SER A 146 6.25 4.08 -6.06
CA SER A 146 6.34 5.27 -6.91
C SER A 146 6.74 4.92 -8.35
N ARG A 147 7.83 4.13 -8.53
CA ARG A 147 8.31 3.73 -9.86
C ARG A 147 7.25 2.96 -10.64
N VAL A 148 6.58 2.01 -10.00
CA VAL A 148 5.55 1.19 -10.65
C VAL A 148 4.32 2.03 -10.97
N ALA A 149 3.84 2.87 -10.03
CA ALA A 149 2.69 3.73 -10.26
C ALA A 149 2.92 4.71 -11.41
N SER A 150 4.11 5.33 -11.51
CA SER A 150 4.46 6.21 -12.65
C SER A 150 4.42 5.45 -13.98
N LYS A 151 5.01 4.24 -14.04
CA LYS A 151 4.99 3.42 -15.27
C LYS A 151 3.57 2.98 -15.64
N PHE A 152 2.78 2.60 -14.64
CA PHE A 152 1.40 2.17 -14.81
C PHE A 152 0.56 3.32 -15.38
N ALA A 153 0.62 4.50 -14.76
CA ALA A 153 -0.07 5.71 -15.21
C ALA A 153 0.18 6.03 -16.69
N THR A 154 1.45 6.07 -17.12
CA THR A 154 1.81 6.34 -18.52
C THR A 154 1.23 5.31 -19.49
N LYS A 155 1.26 4.02 -19.13
CA LYS A 155 0.73 2.94 -19.96
C LYS A 155 -0.80 3.01 -20.07
N TRP A 156 -1.48 3.40 -18.98
CA TRP A 156 -2.92 3.64 -19.00
C TRP A 156 -3.29 4.86 -19.82
N ASP A 157 -2.57 5.97 -19.72
CA ASP A 157 -2.83 7.14 -20.56
C ASP A 157 -2.73 6.82 -22.06
N ILE A 158 -1.75 6.01 -22.46
CA ILE A 158 -1.58 5.55 -23.85
C ILE A 158 -2.75 4.64 -24.28
N ASN A 159 -3.18 3.71 -23.42
CA ASN A 159 -4.27 2.78 -23.71
C ASN A 159 -5.65 3.46 -23.67
N TYR A 160 -5.87 4.41 -22.76
CA TYR A 160 -7.10 5.18 -22.62
C TYR A 160 -7.34 6.08 -23.83
N ARG A 161 -6.28 6.69 -24.40
CA ARG A 161 -6.37 7.38 -25.69
C ARG A 161 -6.81 6.48 -26.84
N ARG A 162 -6.68 5.15 -26.71
CA ARG A 162 -7.03 4.16 -27.74
C ARG A 162 -8.37 3.45 -27.52
N ASN A 163 -8.82 3.28 -26.27
CA ASN A 163 -10.11 2.66 -25.94
C ASN A 163 -10.64 3.21 -24.58
N PRO A 164 -11.72 4.02 -24.57
CA PRO A 164 -12.12 4.79 -23.38
C PRO A 164 -12.91 4.01 -22.29
N CYS A 165 -13.06 2.69 -22.35
CA CYS A 165 -13.56 1.80 -21.26
C CYS A 165 -13.30 0.32 -21.64
N PRO A 166 -13.01 -0.62 -20.71
CA PRO A 166 -13.75 -0.86 -19.46
C PRO A 166 -12.88 -1.02 -18.17
N ASP A 167 -13.55 -0.91 -17.02
CA ASP A 167 -13.12 -1.30 -15.66
C ASP A 167 -11.96 -0.51 -14.98
N ASN A 168 -12.23 0.79 -14.82
CA ASN A 168 -12.03 1.67 -13.66
C ASN A 168 -10.83 1.48 -12.71
N ILE A 169 -9.69 2.08 -13.07
CA ILE A 169 -8.70 2.62 -12.11
C ILE A 169 -8.18 3.95 -12.68
N ARG A 170 -8.60 5.11 -12.15
CA ARG A 170 -7.90 6.38 -12.46
C ARG A 170 -6.75 6.53 -11.49
N VAL A 171 -5.61 7.01 -11.97
CA VAL A 171 -4.46 7.36 -11.12
C VAL A 171 -4.82 8.45 -10.10
N ASP A 172 -5.84 9.26 -10.39
CA ASP A 172 -6.40 10.23 -9.45
C ASP A 172 -7.28 9.57 -8.35
N ASP A 173 -7.90 8.42 -8.64
CA ASP A 173 -8.61 7.59 -7.64
C ASP A 173 -7.61 6.83 -6.75
N VAL A 174 -6.36 6.75 -7.20
CA VAL A 174 -5.27 6.02 -6.57
C VAL A 174 -4.59 6.81 -5.45
N LEU A 175 -5.02 8.03 -5.12
CA LEU A 175 -4.24 8.90 -4.24
C LEU A 175 -5.00 9.36 -3.00
N LEU A 176 -4.48 8.96 -1.83
CA LEU A 176 -4.79 9.64 -0.58
C LEU A 176 -3.96 10.92 -0.51
N LYS A 177 -4.58 12.02 -0.92
CA LYS A 177 -4.02 13.36 -0.75
C LYS A 177 -4.25 13.81 0.69
N ALA A 178 -3.18 14.07 1.43
CA ALA A 178 -3.24 15.13 2.43
C ALA A 178 -3.05 16.43 1.67
N HIS A 179 -4.11 17.23 1.48
CA HIS A 179 -3.92 18.54 0.87
C HIS A 179 -4.78 19.59 1.55
N LYS A 180 -4.13 20.73 1.85
CA LYS A 180 -4.79 22.03 1.88
C LYS A 180 -5.61 22.18 0.60
N ASP A 181 -6.91 22.37 0.80
CA ASP A 181 -7.87 23.07 -0.04
C ASP A 181 -7.42 23.31 -1.48
N ASN A 182 -7.78 22.38 -2.39
CA ASN A 182 -8.35 22.66 -3.71
C ASN A 182 -8.35 21.39 -4.59
N TYR A 183 -9.56 20.99 -4.98
CA TYR A 183 -9.91 19.78 -5.71
C TYR A 183 -9.88 20.03 -7.23
N VAL A 184 -9.33 19.11 -8.03
CA VAL A 184 -9.61 19.02 -9.48
C VAL A 184 -10.64 17.91 -9.67
N LYS A 185 -11.80 18.27 -10.22
CA LYS A 185 -12.95 17.38 -10.43
C LYS A 185 -12.76 16.49 -11.66
N PRO A 186 -12.99 15.17 -11.57
CA PRO A 186 -13.09 14.33 -12.75
C PRO A 186 -14.56 14.07 -13.16
N CYS A 187 -14.74 13.67 -14.42
CA CYS A 187 -16.00 13.59 -15.16
C CYS A 187 -17.20 12.96 -14.41
N ARG A 188 -18.33 13.70 -14.50
CA ARG A 188 -19.72 13.43 -14.06
C ARG A 188 -19.98 13.46 -12.54
N GLN A 189 -20.41 14.66 -12.13
CA GLN A 189 -21.34 15.02 -11.04
C GLN A 189 -21.81 13.87 -10.14
N ILE A 190 -21.24 13.84 -8.92
CA ILE A 190 -22.02 13.65 -7.70
C ILE A 190 -21.67 14.84 -6.81
N ASN A 191 -22.66 15.67 -6.49
CA ASN A 191 -22.52 16.78 -5.55
C ASN A 191 -22.34 16.20 -4.14
N PHE A 192 -21.18 16.41 -3.53
CA PHE A 192 -21.08 16.49 -2.08
C PHE A 192 -20.13 17.63 -1.70
N SER A 193 -20.67 18.54 -0.91
CA SER A 193 -19.94 19.57 -0.18
C SER A 193 -19.06 18.93 0.90
N HIS A 194 -17.99 19.65 1.27
CA HIS A 194 -17.15 19.52 2.48
C HIS A 194 -15.71 19.01 2.26
N ASN A 195 -14.80 19.79 2.85
CA ASN A 195 -13.34 19.74 2.72
C ASN A 195 -12.71 18.54 3.46
N TYR A 196 -11.62 18.00 2.91
CA TYR A 196 -10.85 16.87 3.46
C TYR A 196 -9.51 17.34 4.03
N LYS A 197 -9.18 16.91 5.26
CA LYS A 197 -7.89 17.12 5.93
C LYS A 197 -7.44 15.78 6.53
N VAL A 198 -6.24 15.32 6.17
CA VAL A 198 -5.53 14.19 6.79
C VAL A 198 -4.18 14.76 7.20
N GLU A 199 -3.85 14.73 8.50
CA GLU A 199 -2.56 15.21 9.02
C GLU A 199 -1.64 14.03 9.33
N TRP A 200 -0.40 14.12 8.86
CA TRP A 200 0.66 13.15 9.15
C TRP A 200 1.44 13.63 10.37
N MET A 201 1.61 12.77 11.37
CA MET A 201 2.69 12.93 12.36
C MET A 201 3.67 11.78 12.16
N ILE A 202 4.70 12.00 11.35
CA ILE A 202 5.90 11.16 11.41
C ILE A 202 6.60 11.58 12.70
N LYS A 203 6.64 10.70 13.71
CA LYS A 203 7.61 10.86 14.80
C LYS A 203 8.98 10.54 14.21
N ASP A 204 9.72 11.58 13.84
CA ASP A 204 11.15 11.46 13.60
C ASP A 204 11.78 10.87 14.88
N LYS A 205 12.51 9.75 14.72
CA LYS A 205 13.40 9.20 15.73
C LYS A 205 14.82 9.66 15.46
#